data_AF-A0A6G7BS02-F1
#
_entry.id   AF-A0A6G7BS02-F1
#
_cell.length_a   1.000
_cell.length_b   1.000
_cell.length_c   1.000
_cell.angle_alpha   90.00
_cell.angle_beta   90.00
_cell.angle_gamma   90.00
#
_symmetry.space_group_name_H-M   'P 1'
#
loop_
_entity.id
_entity.type
_entity.pdbx_description
1 polymer ?
#
loop_
_entity_poly.entity_id
_entity_poly.type
_entity_poly.pdbx_seq_one_letter_code
_entity_poly.pdbx_strand_id
1 'polypeptide(L)'
;MVDLKKVQEDYLLLLQLVQSEMAMNTSVESLFNYLKSKEGHFTHFDQNFNSKDLLEFIRSVNRYADEFLFSDQNNTQIRKLMNSLYENLG
;
A
#
# COMPACT_ATOMS: atom_id res chain seq x y z
N MET A 1 -1.61 2.33 19.56
CA MET A 1 -0.32 3.00 19.34
C MET A 1 0.20 2.49 18.01
N VAL A 2 0.48 3.38 17.06
CA VAL A 2 0.87 2.99 15.69
C VAL A 2 2.24 2.32 15.72
N ASP A 3 2.33 1.10 15.18
CA ASP A 3 3.61 0.42 14.97
C ASP A 3 4.22 0.85 13.63
N LEU A 4 5.00 1.93 13.67
CA LEU A 4 5.61 2.53 12.49
C LEU A 4 6.50 1.53 11.73
N LYS A 5 7.23 0.66 12.45
CA LYS A 5 8.10 -0.33 11.81
C LYS A 5 7.27 -1.33 11.02
N LYS A 6 6.18 -1.82 11.60
CA LYS A 6 5.26 -2.72 10.91
C LYS A 6 4.59 -2.05 9.71
N VAL A 7 4.17 -0.79 9.84
CA VAL A 7 3.60 -0.01 8.73
C VAL A 7 4.59 0.10 7.56
N GLN A 8 5.86 0.38 7.85
CA GLN A 8 6.91 0.44 6.82
C GLN A 8 7.12 -0.91 6.13
N GLU A 9 7.25 -1.99 6.91
CA GLU A 9 7.44 -3.35 6.38
C GLU A 9 6.26 -3.79 5.51
N ASP A 10 5.03 -3.61 6.00
CA ASP A 10 3.81 -3.96 5.27
C ASP A 10 3.68 -3.13 3.97
N TYR A 11 4.07 -1.85 4.00
CA TYR A 11 4.02 -0.98 2.82
C TYR A 11 5.04 -1.36 1.75
N LEU A 12 6.27 -1.67 2.14
CA LEU A 12 7.31 -2.12 1.22
C LEU A 12 6.92 -3.46 0.58
N LEU A 13 6.33 -4.37 1.36
CA LEU A 13 5.85 -5.65 0.83
C LEU A 13 4.69 -5.44 -0.16
N LEU A 14 3.77 -4.51 0.13
CA LEU A 14 2.70 -4.13 -0.79
C LEU A 14 3.25 -3.64 -2.14
N LEU A 15 4.24 -2.74 -2.10
CA LEU A 15 4.91 -2.25 -3.31
C LEU A 15 5.54 -3.39 -4.13
N GLN A 16 6.23 -4.32 -3.49
CA GLN A 16 6.85 -5.46 -4.16
C GLN A 16 5.83 -6.38 -4.83
N LEU A 17 4.70 -6.67 -4.17
CA LEU A 17 3.65 -7.52 -4.73
C LEU A 17 2.99 -6.86 -5.93
N VAL A 18 2.64 -5.58 -5.83
CA VAL A 18 2.03 -4.83 -6.93
C VAL A 18 3.02 -4.69 -8.10
N GLN A 19 4.32 -4.52 -7.83
CA GLN A 19 5.35 -4.53 -8.88
C GLN A 19 5.44 -5.90 -9.58
N SER A 20 5.32 -7.00 -8.84
CA SER A 20 5.32 -8.34 -9.44
C SER A 20 4.10 -8.58 -10.32
N GLU A 21 2.94 -8.02 -9.95
CA GLU A 21 1.71 -8.06 -10.76
C GLU A 21 1.86 -7.31 -12.09
N MET A 22 2.61 -6.20 -12.12
CA MET A 22 2.86 -5.47 -13.36
C MET A 22 3.53 -6.32 -14.46
N ALA A 23 4.34 -7.31 -14.07
CA ALA A 23 4.97 -8.22 -15.02
C ALA A 23 3.96 -9.12 -15.74
N MET A 24 2.79 -9.35 -15.14
CA MET A 24 1.70 -10.15 -15.70
C MET A 24 0.56 -9.29 -16.27
N ASN A 25 0.31 -8.12 -15.68
CA ASN A 25 -0.78 -7.23 -16.06
C ASN A 25 -0.34 -5.77 -16.01
N THR A 26 -0.07 -5.20 -17.19
CA THR A 26 0.42 -3.82 -17.32
C THR A 26 -0.60 -2.78 -16.84
N SER A 27 -1.90 -3.11 -16.75
CA SER A 27 -2.90 -2.17 -16.21
C SER A 27 -2.60 -1.77 -14.76
N VAL A 28 -1.97 -2.66 -13.99
CA VAL A 28 -1.59 -2.45 -12.58
C VAL A 28 -0.47 -1.42 -12.41
N GLU A 29 0.22 -1.04 -13.49
CA GLU A 29 1.29 -0.03 -13.45
C GLU A 29 0.80 1.32 -12.89
N SER A 30 -0.45 1.70 -13.21
CA SER A 30 -1.06 2.92 -12.68
C SER A 30 -1.22 2.91 -11.15
N LEU A 31 -1.67 1.77 -10.59
CA LEU A 31 -1.74 1.55 -9.14
C LEU A 31 -0.34 1.56 -8.50
N PHE A 32 0.64 0.90 -9.13
CA PHE A 32 2.01 0.89 -8.64
C PHE A 32 2.60 2.29 -8.58
N ASN A 33 2.44 3.08 -9.64
CA ASN A 33 2.93 4.47 -9.68
C ASN A 33 2.24 5.33 -8.61
N TYR A 34 0.94 5.11 -8.39
CA TYR A 34 0.21 5.80 -7.32
C TYR A 34 0.77 5.47 -5.93
N LEU A 35 1.02 4.19 -5.64
CA LEU A 35 1.70 3.76 -4.40
C LEU A 35 3.12 4.35 -4.31
N LYS A 36 3.90 4.27 -5.37
CA LYS A 36 5.30 4.74 -5.38
C LYS A 36 5.39 6.23 -5.08
N SER A 37 4.39 7.02 -5.50
CA SER A 37 4.33 8.48 -5.24
C SER A 37 4.35 8.85 -3.75
N LYS A 38 3.97 7.94 -2.85
CA LYS A 38 3.94 8.16 -1.40
C LYS A 38 4.95 7.34 -0.59
N GLU A 39 5.79 6.55 -1.24
CA GLU A 39 6.78 5.68 -0.57
C GLU A 39 7.66 6.42 0.45
N GLY A 40 8.09 7.64 0.14
CA GLY A 40 8.89 8.46 1.06
C GLY A 40 8.21 8.65 2.41
N HIS A 41 6.89 8.85 2.43
CA HIS A 41 6.12 9.06 3.66
C HIS A 41 5.92 7.79 4.50
N PHE A 42 6.03 6.60 3.89
CA PHE A 42 5.93 5.31 4.59
C PHE A 42 7.29 4.76 5.03
N THR A 43 8.38 5.29 4.47
CA THR A 43 9.75 4.83 4.76
C THR A 43 10.54 5.78 5.64
N HIS A 44 10.14 7.06 5.69
CA HIS A 44 10.77 8.10 6.49
C HIS A 44 9.72 8.77 7.37
N PHE A 45 9.45 8.16 8.52
CA PHE A 45 8.62 8.80 9.53
C PHE A 45 9.43 9.91 10.20
N ASP A 46 8.98 11.15 10.03
CA ASP A 46 9.51 12.32 10.68
C ASP A 46 8.91 12.51 12.08
N GLN A 47 9.50 13.40 12.87
CA GLN A 47 9.04 13.70 14.23
C GLN A 47 7.61 14.28 14.28
N ASN A 48 7.09 14.74 13.13
CA ASN A 48 5.74 15.29 12.97
C ASN A 48 4.78 14.31 12.28
N PHE A 49 5.10 13.01 12.30
CA PHE A 49 4.29 11.97 11.66
C PHE A 49 2.81 12.10 12.04
N ASN A 50 1.99 12.41 11.02
CA ASN A 50 0.54 12.45 11.12
C ASN A 50 -0.06 11.24 10.41
N SER A 51 -0.57 10.26 11.17
CA SER A 51 -1.14 9.04 10.59
C SER A 51 -2.39 9.29 9.75
N LYS A 52 -3.09 10.42 9.95
CA LYS A 52 -4.34 10.73 9.22
C LYS A 52 -4.14 10.85 7.71
N ASP A 53 -3.06 11.51 7.29
CA ASP A 53 -2.77 11.70 5.86
C ASP A 53 -2.46 10.36 5.18
N LEU A 54 -1.73 9.47 5.87
CA LEU A 54 -1.45 8.13 5.38
C LEU A 54 -2.69 7.23 5.42
N LEU A 55 -3.53 7.37 6.44
CA LEU A 55 -4.77 6.60 6.57
C LEU A 55 -5.72 6.91 5.39
N GLU A 56 -5.93 8.19 5.08
CA GLU A 56 -6.76 8.60 3.95
C GLU A 56 -6.14 8.20 2.59
N PHE A 57 -4.81 8.22 2.50
CA PHE A 57 -4.11 7.67 1.34
C PHE A 57 -4.38 6.17 1.16
N ILE A 58 -4.18 5.34 2.20
CA ILE A 58 -4.44 3.90 2.15
C ILE A 58 -5.91 3.61 1.87
N ARG A 59 -6.83 4.40 2.43
CA ARG A 59 -8.26 4.30 2.12
C ARG A 59 -8.55 4.55 0.64
N SER A 60 -7.88 5.52 0.05
CA SER A 60 -8.01 5.83 -1.38
C SER A 60 -7.39 4.74 -2.25
N VAL A 61 -6.23 4.21 -1.86
CA VAL A 61 -5.58 3.06 -2.50
C VAL A 61 -6.49 1.84 -2.50
N ASN A 62 -7.15 1.52 -1.38
CA ASN A 62 -8.09 0.40 -1.30
C ASN A 62 -9.23 0.51 -2.31
N ARG A 63 -9.80 1.71 -2.48
CA ARG A 63 -10.85 1.97 -3.49
C ARG A 63 -10.31 1.86 -4.90
N TYR A 64 -9.13 2.43 -5.15
CA TYR A 64 -8.52 2.40 -6.47
C TYR A 64 -8.14 0.97 -6.87
N ALA A 65 -7.68 0.15 -5.92
CA ALA A 65 -7.34 -1.25 -6.11
C ALA A 65 -8.53 -2.11 -6.58
N ASP A 66 -9.77 -1.69 -6.35
CA ASP A 66 -10.98 -2.37 -6.84
C ASP A 66 -11.13 -2.31 -8.37
N GLU A 67 -10.46 -1.37 -9.02
CA GLU A 67 -10.47 -1.25 -10.49
C GLU A 67 -9.53 -2.25 -11.18
N PHE A 68 -8.70 -2.97 -10.41
CA PHE A 68 -7.66 -3.86 -10.93
C PHE A 68 -7.94 -5.33 -10.65
N LEU A 69 -7.56 -6.17 -11.61
CA LEU A 69 -7.52 -7.62 -11.45
C LEU A 69 -6.08 -8.04 -11.17
N PHE A 70 -5.86 -8.57 -9.97
CA PHE A 70 -4.60 -9.20 -9.56
C PHE A 70 -4.68 -10.72 -9.78
N SER A 71 -3.53 -11.36 -9.92
CA SER A 71 -3.44 -12.82 -9.86
C SER A 71 -3.98 -13.36 -8.53
N ASP A 72 -4.62 -14.54 -8.54
CA ASP A 72 -5.19 -15.13 -7.33
C ASP A 72 -4.17 -15.28 -6.18
N GLN A 73 -2.91 -15.57 -6.54
CA GLN A 73 -1.82 -15.72 -5.59
C GLN A 73 -1.54 -14.41 -4.83
N ASN A 74 -1.51 -13.27 -5.52
CA ASN A 74 -1.17 -11.98 -4.90
C ASN A 74 -2.39 -11.19 -4.44
N ASN A 75 -3.57 -11.39 -5.02
CA ASN A 75 -4.80 -10.66 -4.68
C ASN A 75 -5.08 -10.72 -3.17
N THR A 76 -5.12 -11.93 -2.60
CA THR A 76 -5.40 -12.12 -1.17
C THR A 76 -4.37 -11.41 -0.30
N GLN A 77 -3.09 -11.47 -0.68
CA GLN A 77 -2.00 -10.88 0.09
C GLN A 77 -1.99 -9.35 0.00
N ILE A 78 -2.20 -8.80 -1.19
CA ILE A 78 -2.34 -7.35 -1.45
C ILE A 78 -3.49 -6.80 -0.61
N ARG A 79 -4.68 -7.41 -0.66
CA ARG A 79 -5.85 -6.99 0.12
C ARG A 79 -5.60 -7.05 1.62
N LYS A 80 -4.95 -8.12 2.10
CA LYS A 80 -4.58 -8.25 3.52
C LYS A 80 -3.61 -7.15 3.96
N LEU A 81 -2.63 -6.80 3.14
CA LEU A 81 -1.67 -5.73 3.46
C LEU A 81 -2.32 -4.36 3.49
N MET A 82 -3.19 -4.04 2.52
CA MET A 82 -3.92 -2.78 2.53
C MET A 82 -4.84 -2.64 3.76
N ASN A 83 -5.47 -3.73 4.21
CA ASN A 83 -6.25 -3.75 5.43
C ASN A 83 -5.37 -3.61 6.68
N SER A 84 -4.26 -4.34 6.76
CA SER A 84 -3.29 -4.21 7.87
C SER A 84 -2.77 -2.78 8.00
N LEU A 85 -2.44 -2.14 6.88
CA LEU A 85 -2.01 -0.74 6.85
C LEU A 85 -3.11 0.21 7.33
N TYR A 86 -4.36 0.00 6.90
CA TYR A 86 -5.49 0.80 7.36
C TYR A 86 -5.73 0.65 8.86
N GLU A 87 -5.69 -0.57 9.38
CA GLU A 87 -5.88 -0.85 10.82
C GLU A 87 -4.74 -0.33 11.68
N ASN A 88 -3.49 -0.39 11.22
CA ASN A 88 -2.34 0.09 11.99
C ASN A 88 -2.23 1.62 12.00
N LEU A 89 -2.79 2.32 10.99
CA LEU A 89 -2.78 3.78 10.88
C LEU A 89 -3.96 4.46 11.59
N GLY A 90 -5.06 3.74 11.82
CA GLY A 90 -6.28 4.18 12.53
C GLY A 90 -6.18 4.09 14.04
#